data_AF-K2CM34-F1
#
_entry.id   AF-K2CM34-F1
#
_cell.length_a   1.000
_cell.length_b   1.000
_cell.length_c   1.000
_cell.angle_alpha   90.00
_cell.angle_beta   90.00
_cell.angle_gamma   90.00
#
_symmetry.space_group_name_H-M   'P 1'
#
loop_
_entity.id
_entity.type
_entity.pdbx_description
1 polymer ?
#
loop_
_entity_poly.entity_id
_entity_poly.type
_entity_poly.pdbx_seq_one_letter_code
_entity_poly.pdbx_strand_id
1 'polypeptide(L)'
;MKQCPNKLIVFPHNADLDHLGAARCLLLRERDASILHPVRFRQNAWETARKLDWFKTVKFDDIDFTALKTVYLVGITHLRQNQEFVEAVGKVSPRIIVMADRPATLPFAVENEICDSMSLTAWLVNRLNDNQLHFSSEDMQMFRLAVTEKTWA
;
A
#
# COMPACT_ATOMS: atom_id res chain seq x y z
N MET A 1 11.20 -6.23 20.74
CA MET A 1 11.61 -7.26 19.76
C MET A 1 11.24 -6.75 18.40
N LYS A 2 12.13 -6.85 17.40
CA LYS A 2 11.79 -6.48 16.02
C LYS A 2 10.72 -7.43 15.48
N GLN A 3 9.78 -6.88 14.72
CA GLN A 3 8.83 -7.63 13.93
C GLN A 3 9.49 -8.07 12.62
N CYS A 4 9.22 -9.30 12.21
CA CYS A 4 9.79 -9.92 11.01
C CYS A 4 8.67 -10.20 9.99
N PRO A 5 8.05 -9.17 9.39
CA PRO A 5 7.05 -9.40 8.35
C PRO A 5 7.72 -9.99 7.11
N ASN A 6 7.16 -11.06 6.54
CA ASN A 6 7.62 -11.59 5.25
C ASN A 6 7.17 -10.68 4.08
N LYS A 7 6.04 -10.00 4.24
CA LYS A 7 5.43 -9.12 3.25
C LYS A 7 5.08 -7.78 3.87
N LEU A 8 5.39 -6.69 3.17
CA LEU A 8 5.17 -5.34 3.68
C LEU A 8 4.49 -4.44 2.64
N ILE A 9 3.47 -3.71 3.04
CA ILE A 9 2.78 -2.69 2.25
C ILE A 9 3.28 -1.32 2.71
N VAL A 10 3.66 -0.47 1.75
CA VAL A 10 4.29 0.82 2.02
C VAL A 10 3.64 1.93 1.22
N PHE A 11 3.47 3.07 1.87
CA PHE A 11 2.82 4.26 1.31
C PHE A 11 3.82 5.39 1.02
N PRO A 12 3.54 6.26 0.04
CA PRO A 12 4.24 7.52 -0.12
C PRO A 12 3.89 8.46 1.05
N HIS A 13 4.75 9.45 1.26
CA HIS A 13 4.40 10.62 2.05
C HIS A 13 3.16 11.31 1.45
N ASN A 14 2.24 11.73 2.31
CA ASN A 14 0.95 12.32 1.94
C ASN A 14 0.02 11.37 1.16
N ALA A 15 0.13 10.07 1.41
CA ALA A 15 -0.84 9.10 0.93
C ALA A 15 -2.26 9.50 1.34
N ASP A 16 -3.18 9.30 0.40
CA ASP A 16 -4.60 9.67 0.48
C ASP A 16 -5.49 8.43 0.67
N LEU A 17 -6.81 8.63 0.64
CA LEU A 17 -7.79 7.56 0.81
C LEU A 17 -7.70 6.50 -0.30
N ASP A 18 -7.29 6.87 -1.51
CA ASP A 18 -7.10 5.93 -2.62
C ASP A 18 -5.96 4.96 -2.34
N HIS A 19 -4.88 5.43 -1.72
CA HIS A 19 -3.80 4.56 -1.29
C HIS A 19 -4.25 3.63 -0.15
N LEU A 20 -5.03 4.15 0.81
CA LEU A 20 -5.57 3.35 1.91
C LEU A 20 -6.49 2.22 1.41
N GLY A 21 -7.37 2.53 0.46
CA GLY A 21 -8.25 1.54 -0.17
C GLY A 21 -7.49 0.48 -0.96
N ALA A 22 -6.46 0.90 -1.69
CA ALA A 22 -5.55 -0.01 -2.37
C ALA A 22 -4.82 -0.96 -1.39
N ALA A 23 -4.34 -0.44 -0.26
CA ALA A 23 -3.70 -1.27 0.76
C ALA A 23 -4.66 -2.30 1.37
N ARG A 24 -5.93 -1.94 1.57
CA ARG A 24 -6.94 -2.92 2.02
C ARG A 24 -7.14 -4.03 1.00
N CYS A 25 -7.21 -3.69 -0.29
CA CYS A 25 -7.26 -4.69 -1.35
C CYS A 25 -6.07 -5.66 -1.26
N LEU A 26 -4.87 -5.13 -1.04
CA LEU A 26 -3.68 -5.96 -0.85
C LEU A 26 -3.75 -6.84 0.38
N LEU A 27 -4.27 -6.38 1.51
CA LEU A 27 -4.46 -7.22 2.70
C LEU A 27 -5.48 -8.34 2.49
N LEU A 28 -6.50 -8.13 1.66
CA LEU A 28 -7.47 -9.17 1.32
C LEU A 28 -6.83 -10.28 0.47
N ARG A 29 -5.92 -9.90 -0.46
CA ARG A 29 -5.14 -10.83 -1.30
C ARG A 29 -4.02 -11.51 -0.54
N GLU A 30 -3.30 -10.75 0.27
CA GLU A 30 -2.05 -11.10 0.96
C GLU A 30 -2.26 -11.00 2.47
N ARG A 31 -3.00 -11.96 3.04
CA ARG A 31 -3.45 -11.91 4.44
C ARG A 31 -2.31 -11.87 5.48
N ASP A 32 -1.12 -12.29 5.09
CA ASP A 32 0.11 -12.26 5.91
C ASP A 32 0.93 -10.98 5.75
N ALA A 33 0.50 -10.05 4.89
CA ALA A 33 1.16 -8.76 4.73
C ALA A 33 0.92 -7.84 5.94
N SER A 34 1.97 -7.10 6.29
CA SER A 34 1.91 -6.04 7.28
C SER A 34 1.93 -4.67 6.61
N ILE A 35 1.39 -3.66 7.27
CA ILE A 35 1.47 -2.27 6.79
C ILE A 35 2.61 -1.56 7.53
N LEU A 36 3.53 -0.92 6.79
CA LEU A 36 4.46 0.04 7.39
C LEU A 36 3.68 1.24 7.92
N HIS A 37 3.94 1.65 9.16
CA HIS A 37 3.35 2.85 9.74
C HIS A 37 3.63 4.06 8.85
N PRO A 38 2.60 4.73 8.33
CA PRO A 38 2.80 5.86 7.44
C PRO A 38 3.31 7.07 8.22
N VAL A 39 4.42 7.66 7.78
CA VAL A 39 4.98 8.86 8.40
C VAL A 39 4.07 10.08 8.18
N ARG A 40 3.44 10.17 7.00
CA ARG A 40 2.51 11.25 6.64
C ARG A 40 1.37 10.71 5.80
N PHE A 41 0.16 10.76 6.35
CA PHE A 41 -1.09 10.62 5.61
C PHE A 41 -1.75 11.98 5.44
N ARG A 42 -2.58 12.12 4.39
CA ARG A 42 -3.56 13.22 4.35
C ARG A 42 -4.50 13.08 5.54
N GLN A 43 -5.00 14.21 6.04
CA GLN A 43 -5.78 14.26 7.27
C GLN A 43 -7.02 13.35 7.21
N ASN A 44 -7.80 13.43 6.12
CA ASN A 44 -8.99 12.58 5.92
C ASN A 44 -8.64 11.07 5.86
N ALA A 45 -7.52 10.72 5.24
CA ALA A 45 -7.02 9.34 5.21
C ALA A 45 -6.64 8.86 6.61
N TRP A 46 -5.93 9.67 7.40
CA TRP A 46 -5.55 9.34 8.77
C TRP A 46 -6.75 9.18 9.70
N GLU A 47 -7.70 10.13 9.64
CA GLU A 47 -8.90 10.11 10.47
C GLU A 47 -9.80 8.90 10.19
N THR A 48 -9.80 8.43 8.94
CA THR A 48 -10.49 7.21 8.52
C THR A 48 -9.72 5.98 8.98
N ALA A 49 -8.44 5.89 8.64
CA ALA A 49 -7.61 4.71 8.90
C ALA A 49 -7.56 4.32 10.38
N ARG A 50 -7.41 5.28 11.30
CA ARG A 50 -7.32 5.02 12.75
C ARG A 50 -8.57 4.39 13.38
N LYS A 51 -9.71 4.37 12.66
CA LYS A 51 -10.98 3.80 13.11
C LYS A 51 -11.20 2.38 12.59
N LEU A 52 -10.35 1.91 11.68
CA LEU A 52 -10.51 0.62 11.01
C LEU A 52 -9.74 -0.46 11.76
N ASP A 53 -10.42 -1.53 12.15
CA ASP A 53 -9.83 -2.62 12.94
C ASP A 53 -8.67 -3.34 12.23
N TRP A 54 -8.72 -3.38 10.89
CA TRP A 54 -7.70 -4.00 10.07
C TRP A 54 -6.45 -3.13 9.88
N PHE A 55 -6.53 -1.81 10.14
CA PHE A 55 -5.43 -0.89 9.93
C PHE A 55 -4.43 -0.94 11.09
N LYS A 56 -3.74 -2.07 11.20
CA LYS A 56 -2.66 -2.30 12.17
C LYS A 56 -1.33 -2.13 11.46
N THR A 57 -0.46 -1.30 12.03
CA THR A 57 0.79 -0.90 11.39
C THR A 57 2.02 -1.28 12.22
N VAL A 58 3.14 -1.49 11.55
CA VAL A 58 4.45 -1.76 12.14
C VAL A 58 5.31 -0.51 12.03
N LYS A 59 5.96 -0.08 13.12
CA LYS A 59 6.87 1.07 13.10
C LYS A 59 8.12 0.73 12.32
N PHE A 60 8.71 1.73 11.67
CA PHE A 60 9.92 1.56 10.87
C PHE A 60 11.09 0.91 11.65
N ASP A 61 11.38 1.43 12.83
CA ASP A 61 12.47 0.94 13.70
C ASP A 61 12.27 -0.49 14.20
N ASP A 62 11.01 -0.93 14.22
CA ASP A 62 10.64 -2.28 14.65
C ASP A 62 10.77 -3.30 13.52
N ILE A 63 11.08 -2.91 12.28
CA ILE A 63 11.17 -3.86 11.15
C ILE A 63 12.55 -4.51 11.09
N ASP A 64 12.55 -5.83 10.96
CA ASP A 64 13.68 -6.58 10.44
C ASP A 64 13.61 -6.67 8.91
N PHE A 65 14.34 -5.77 8.25
CA PHE A 65 14.39 -5.68 6.79
C PHE A 65 14.97 -6.94 6.13
N THR A 66 15.79 -7.71 6.85
CA THR A 66 16.41 -8.93 6.30
C THR A 66 15.42 -10.09 6.17
N ALA A 67 14.31 -10.04 6.90
CA ALA A 67 13.24 -11.03 6.83
C ALA A 67 12.24 -10.75 5.68
N LEU A 68 12.30 -9.57 5.04
CA LEU A 68 11.38 -9.19 3.98
C LEU A 68 11.62 -10.04 2.72
N LYS A 69 10.55 -10.70 2.24
CA LYS A 69 10.55 -11.42 0.96
C LYS A 69 9.89 -10.61 -0.14
N THR A 70 8.81 -9.89 0.18
CA THR A 70 8.07 -9.08 -0.79
C THR A 70 7.64 -7.76 -0.19
N VAL A 71 7.75 -6.70 -0.97
CA VAL A 71 7.34 -5.36 -0.58
C VAL A 71 6.43 -4.80 -1.67
N TYR A 72 5.25 -4.36 -1.27
CA TYR A 72 4.26 -3.72 -2.12
C TYR A 72 4.33 -2.21 -1.92
N LEU A 73 4.75 -1.50 -2.95
CA LEU A 73 4.83 -0.04 -2.98
C LEU A 73 3.55 0.50 -3.62
N VAL A 74 2.68 1.09 -2.79
CA VAL A 74 1.38 1.63 -3.20
C VAL A 74 1.58 3.09 -3.59
N GLY A 75 1.82 3.39 -4.87
CA GLY A 75 2.00 4.76 -5.37
C GLY A 75 3.41 5.37 -5.20
N ILE A 76 4.41 4.57 -4.80
CA ILE A 76 5.81 5.03 -4.68
C ILE A 76 6.58 4.66 -5.94
N THR A 77 6.79 5.63 -6.82
CA THR A 77 7.50 5.48 -8.09
C THR A 77 8.88 6.16 -8.09
N HIS A 78 9.16 7.03 -7.12
CA HIS A 78 10.41 7.79 -7.03
C HIS A 78 10.94 7.86 -5.59
N LEU A 79 12.27 7.96 -5.44
CA LEU A 79 12.97 8.03 -4.15
C LEU A 79 12.35 9.03 -3.16
N ARG A 80 12.06 10.26 -3.61
CA ARG A 80 11.60 11.35 -2.74
C ARG A 80 10.23 11.11 -2.10
N GLN A 81 9.44 10.17 -2.60
CA GLN A 81 8.11 9.89 -2.07
C GLN A 81 8.18 9.13 -0.74
N ASN A 82 9.25 8.39 -0.47
CA ASN A 82 9.55 7.78 0.83
C ASN A 82 11.03 7.38 0.90
N GLN A 83 11.90 8.38 1.03
CA GLN A 83 13.35 8.21 0.86
C GLN A 83 13.93 7.22 1.87
N GLU A 84 13.56 7.37 3.15
CA GLU A 84 14.05 6.53 4.25
C GLU A 84 13.77 5.04 3.98
N PHE A 85 12.56 4.72 3.56
CA PHE A 85 12.20 3.34 3.22
C PHE A 85 12.94 2.82 1.99
N VAL A 86 12.96 3.62 0.91
CA VAL A 86 13.59 3.22 -0.35
C VAL A 86 15.10 2.96 -0.15
N GLU A 87 15.79 3.79 0.63
CA GLU A 87 17.21 3.59 0.94
C GLU A 87 17.44 2.36 1.82
N ALA A 88 16.57 2.09 2.80
CA ALA A 88 16.68 0.91 3.66
C ALA A 88 16.45 -0.40 2.88
N VAL A 89 15.40 -0.46 2.07
CA VAL A 89 15.03 -1.66 1.32
C VAL A 89 16.03 -1.98 0.20
N GLY A 90 16.65 -0.95 -0.39
CA GLY A 90 17.68 -1.11 -1.41
C GLY A 90 18.95 -1.84 -0.92
N LYS A 91 19.15 -1.97 0.39
CA LYS A 91 20.29 -2.70 0.98
C LYS A 91 20.06 -4.21 1.12
N VAL A 92 18.80 -4.66 1.10
CA VAL A 92 18.41 -6.05 1.35
C VAL A 92 17.75 -6.73 0.14
N SER A 93 17.39 -5.96 -0.89
CA SER A 93 16.92 -6.44 -2.21
C SER A 93 15.81 -7.51 -2.15
N PRO A 94 14.67 -7.25 -1.50
CA PRO A 94 13.52 -8.15 -1.55
C PRO A 94 12.84 -8.05 -2.93
N ARG A 95 11.84 -8.89 -3.20
CA ARG A 95 10.97 -8.69 -4.36
C ARG A 95 10.15 -7.41 -4.17
N ILE A 96 10.28 -6.44 -5.07
CA ILE A 96 9.57 -5.16 -5.01
C ILE A 96 8.48 -5.14 -6.08
N ILE A 97 7.24 -4.89 -5.68
CA ILE A 97 6.10 -4.73 -6.59
C ILE A 97 5.55 -3.32 -6.41
N VAL A 98 5.60 -2.51 -7.48
CA VAL A 98 5.09 -1.14 -7.49
C VAL A 98 3.72 -1.13 -8.18
N MET A 99 2.73 -0.58 -7.49
CA MET A 99 1.40 -0.32 -8.03
C MET A 99 1.21 1.18 -8.17
N ALA A 100 1.17 1.67 -9.40
CA ALA A 100 1.09 3.10 -9.69
C ALA A 100 0.56 3.36 -11.10
N ASP A 101 0.23 4.62 -11.38
CA ASP A 101 -0.22 5.12 -12.69
C ASP A 101 0.89 5.15 -13.77
N ARG A 102 2.14 4.92 -13.36
CA ARG A 102 3.32 5.01 -14.23
C ARG A 102 4.42 4.05 -13.76
N PRO A 103 5.38 3.70 -14.64
CA PRO A 103 6.56 2.93 -14.24
C PRO A 103 7.40 3.67 -13.19
N ALA A 104 7.93 2.92 -12.23
CA ALA A 104 8.82 3.45 -11.21
C ALA A 104 10.24 3.71 -11.73
N THR A 105 10.86 4.76 -11.21
CA THR A 105 12.26 5.13 -11.44
C THR A 105 13.04 5.04 -10.12
N LEU A 106 13.00 3.87 -9.48
CA LEU A 106 13.67 3.60 -8.21
C LEU A 106 15.11 3.11 -8.46
N PRO A 107 16.02 3.26 -7.48
CA PRO A 107 17.45 2.92 -7.63
C PRO A 107 17.73 1.39 -7.59
N PHE A 108 16.72 0.55 -7.79
CA PHE A 108 16.80 -0.91 -7.77
C PHE A 108 15.72 -1.52 -8.66
N ALA A 109 15.85 -2.81 -8.96
CA ALA A 109 14.90 -3.54 -9.80
C ALA A 109 13.52 -3.65 -9.11
N VAL A 110 12.47 -3.47 -9.89
CA VAL A 110 11.08 -3.57 -9.44
C VAL A 110 10.19 -4.21 -10.50
N GLU A 111 9.11 -4.86 -10.05
CA GLU A 111 8.00 -5.27 -10.89
C GLU A 111 6.95 -4.16 -10.88
N ASN A 112 6.52 -3.71 -12.06
CA ASN A 112 5.51 -2.65 -12.17
C ASN A 112 4.15 -3.27 -12.51
N GLU A 113 3.16 -3.07 -11.64
CA GLU A 113 1.77 -3.27 -11.99
C GLU A 113 1.14 -1.89 -12.30
N ILE A 114 0.99 -1.59 -13.59
CA ILE A 114 0.51 -0.28 -14.05
C ILE A 114 -1.01 -0.19 -13.91
N CYS A 115 -1.45 0.77 -13.11
CA CYS A 115 -2.85 1.16 -12.94
C CYS A 115 -3.28 2.05 -14.10
N ASP A 116 -4.26 1.58 -14.88
CA ASP A 116 -4.89 2.29 -15.99
C ASP A 116 -6.20 3.00 -15.58
N SER A 117 -6.55 2.97 -14.29
CA SER A 117 -7.67 3.71 -13.70
C SER A 117 -7.20 5.00 -13.01
N MET A 118 -8.11 5.97 -12.89
CA MET A 118 -7.91 7.17 -12.07
C MET A 118 -7.75 6.87 -10.57
N SER A 119 -8.27 5.72 -10.11
CA SER A 119 -8.19 5.27 -8.72
C SER A 119 -7.53 3.90 -8.65
N LEU A 120 -6.47 3.83 -7.84
CA LEU A 120 -5.76 2.58 -7.58
C LEU A 120 -6.66 1.60 -6.82
N THR A 121 -7.52 2.11 -5.94
CA THR A 121 -8.55 1.31 -5.26
C THR A 121 -9.49 0.68 -6.28
N ALA A 122 -10.07 1.45 -7.18
CA ALA A 122 -11.00 0.92 -8.19
C ALA A 122 -10.35 -0.18 -9.04
N TRP A 123 -9.10 0.06 -9.47
CA TRP A 123 -8.36 -0.90 -10.28
C TRP A 123 -8.05 -2.20 -9.53
N LEU A 124 -7.66 -2.13 -8.25
CA LEU A 124 -7.43 -3.32 -7.43
C LEU A 124 -8.73 -4.06 -7.09
N VAL A 125 -9.81 -3.35 -6.78
CA VAL A 125 -11.12 -3.97 -6.49
C VAL A 125 -11.60 -4.82 -7.66
N ASN A 126 -11.50 -4.30 -8.89
CA ASN A 126 -11.87 -5.05 -10.09
C ASN A 126 -11.08 -6.36 -10.21
N ARG A 127 -9.76 -6.31 -9.98
CA ARG A 127 -8.89 -7.50 -10.01
C ARG A 127 -9.19 -8.50 -8.89
N LEU A 128 -9.59 -8.05 -7.71
CA LEU A 128 -10.00 -8.95 -6.63
C LEU A 128 -11.36 -9.60 -6.92
N ASN A 129 -12.29 -8.85 -7.52
CA ASN A 129 -13.59 -9.38 -7.92
C ASN A 129 -13.47 -10.47 -8.99
N ASP A 130 -12.57 -10.29 -9.95
CA ASP A 130 -12.24 -11.32 -10.96
C ASP A 130 -11.72 -12.62 -10.31
N ASN A 131 -11.14 -12.52 -9.12
CA ASN A 131 -10.66 -13.63 -8.31
C ASN A 131 -11.72 -14.17 -7.31
N GLN A 132 -12.98 -13.77 -7.45
CA GLN A 132 -14.12 -14.20 -6.62
C GLN A 132 -13.96 -13.95 -5.10
N LEU A 133 -13.21 -12.91 -4.72
CA LEU A 133 -13.12 -12.51 -3.31
C LEU A 133 -14.41 -11.81 -2.86
N HIS A 134 -14.96 -12.24 -1.72
CA HIS A 134 -16.08 -11.57 -1.07
C HIS A 134 -15.60 -10.37 -0.25
N PHE A 135 -16.25 -9.23 -0.42
CA PHE A 135 -16.01 -8.01 0.34
C PHE A 135 -17.05 -7.87 1.46
N SER A 136 -16.61 -7.45 2.64
CA SER A 136 -17.53 -7.06 3.70
C SER A 136 -18.22 -5.73 3.39
N SER A 137 -19.28 -5.39 4.12
CA SER A 137 -19.92 -4.08 3.99
C SER A 137 -18.96 -2.93 4.36
N GLU A 138 -18.07 -3.13 5.33
CA GLU A 138 -17.03 -2.15 5.69
C GLU A 138 -16.06 -1.93 4.52
N ASP A 139 -15.61 -3.01 3.88
CA ASP A 139 -14.72 -2.95 2.71
C ASP A 139 -15.37 -2.14 1.59
N MET A 140 -16.63 -2.46 1.25
CA MET A 140 -17.36 -1.78 0.18
C MET A 140 -17.59 -0.29 0.46
N GLN A 141 -17.91 0.08 1.71
CA GLN A 141 -18.07 1.48 2.11
C GLN A 141 -16.76 2.25 1.97
N MET A 142 -15.66 1.66 2.43
CA MET A 142 -14.34 2.28 2.36
C MET A 142 -13.84 2.39 0.91
N PHE A 143 -14.02 1.34 0.10
CA PHE A 143 -13.67 1.40 -1.33
C PHE A 143 -14.44 2.49 -2.06
N ARG A 144 -15.75 2.59 -1.81
CA ARG A 144 -16.58 3.65 -2.39
C ARG A 144 -16.06 5.04 -2.00
N LEU A 145 -15.77 5.26 -0.72
CA LEU A 145 -15.23 6.53 -0.23
C LEU A 145 -13.90 6.88 -0.91
N ALA A 146 -12.97 5.91 -0.97
CA ALA A 146 -11.66 6.09 -1.58
C ALA A 146 -11.75 6.46 -3.06
N VAL A 147 -12.62 5.78 -3.81
CA VAL A 147 -12.85 6.05 -5.24
C VAL A 147 -13.48 7.44 -5.42
N THR A 148 -14.58 7.75 -4.72
CA THR A 148 -15.26 9.05 -4.82
C THR A 148 -14.32 10.23 -4.53
N GLU A 149 -13.50 10.14 -3.47
CA GLU A 149 -12.55 11.21 -3.12
C GLU A 149 -11.45 11.39 -4.17
N LYS A 150 -11.05 10.29 -4.83
CA LYS A 150 -10.03 10.33 -5.87
C LYS A 150 -10.57 10.88 -7.19
N THR A 151 -11.78 10.51 -7.56
CA THR A 151 -12.37 10.82 -8.88
C THR A 151 -13.33 12.00 -8.86
N TRP A 152 -13.69 12.51 -7.67
CA TRP A 152 -14.69 13.56 -7.46
C TRP A 152 -16.07 13.17 -8.04
N ALA A 153 -16.39 11.88 -7.96
CA ALA A 153 -17.62 11.26 -8.49
C ALA A 153 -18.69 11.09 -7.42
#